data_AF-A0A2M6X954-F1
#
_entry.id   AF-A0A2M6X954-F1
#
_cell.length_a   1.000
_cell.length_b   1.000
_cell.length_c   1.000
_cell.angle_alpha   90.00
_cell.angle_beta   90.00
_cell.angle_gamma   90.00
#
_symmetry.space_group_name_H-M   'P 1'
#
loop_
_entity.id
_entity.type
_entity.pdbx_description
1 polymer ?
#
loop_
_entity_poly.entity_id
_entity_poly.type
_entity_poly.pdbx_seq_one_letter_code
_entity_poly.pdbx_strand_id
1 'polypeptide(L)'
;KLNEGVNFIVDVNQYKENRLDYLEKLAQASAATVIKTQKPKILEAMSAYERRVIHLALADNGAVATESDGEGEKRRVIIKIKSE
;
A
#
# COMPACT_ATOMS: atom_id res chain seq x y z
N LYS A 1 -18.96 34.72 12.27
CA LYS A 1 -17.78 34.47 11.40
C LYS A 1 -16.63 34.19 12.37
N LEU A 2 -16.12 32.97 12.56
CA LEU A 2 -15.71 31.98 11.57
C LEU A 2 -16.02 30.55 12.04
N ASN A 3 -16.84 29.84 11.27
CA ASN A 3 -16.81 28.38 11.22
C ASN A 3 -15.79 28.03 10.13
N GLU A 4 -14.52 27.95 10.49
CA GLU A 4 -13.52 27.31 9.64
C GLU A 4 -12.94 26.18 10.47
N GLY A 5 -13.38 24.95 10.17
CA GLY A 5 -12.83 23.75 10.78
C GLY A 5 -11.35 23.67 10.44
N VAL A 6 -10.50 24.05 11.39
CA VAL A 6 -9.06 24.01 11.20
C VAL A 6 -8.62 22.54 11.21
N ASN A 7 -8.23 22.04 10.04
CA ASN A 7 -7.60 20.72 9.91
C ASN A 7 -6.18 20.80 10.48
N PHE A 8 -6.03 20.49 11.76
CA PHE A 8 -4.70 20.32 12.36
C PHE A 8 -4.20 18.89 12.08
N ILE A 9 -3.08 18.80 11.36
CA ILE A 9 -2.35 17.54 11.16
C ILE A 9 -1.40 17.40 12.35
N VAL A 10 -1.76 16.56 13.33
CA VAL A 10 -0.83 16.16 14.40
C VAL A 10 0.11 15.09 13.81
N ASP A 11 1.36 15.47 13.57
CA ASP A 11 2.42 14.55 13.17
C ASP A 11 3.26 14.20 14.40
N VAL A 12 3.19 12.95 14.83
CA VAL A 12 3.97 12.45 15.96
C VAL A 12 5.29 11.93 15.39
N ASN A 13 6.37 12.69 15.53
CA ASN A 13 7.75 12.27 15.21
C ASN A 13 7.98 11.65 13.81
N GLN A 14 7.54 12.30 12.73
CA GLN A 14 7.71 11.80 11.34
C GLN A 14 7.11 10.40 11.12
N TYR A 15 6.23 9.92 11.99
CA TYR A 15 5.70 8.56 11.93
C TYR A 15 4.97 8.31 10.61
N LYS A 16 4.27 9.33 10.09
CA LYS A 16 3.59 9.23 8.79
C LYS A 16 4.58 9.04 7.65
N GLU A 17 5.65 9.81 7.61
CA GLU A 17 6.67 9.72 6.57
C GLU A 17 7.40 8.37 6.64
N ASN A 18 7.80 7.96 7.84
CA ASN A 18 8.45 6.66 8.07
C ASN A 18 7.53 5.47 7.71
N ARG A 19 6.22 5.60 7.97
CA ARG A 19 5.24 4.58 7.62
C ARG A 19 5.08 4.46 6.11
N LEU A 20 5.08 5.58 5.38
CA LEU A 20 4.96 5.57 3.92
C LEU A 20 6.18 4.94 3.27
N ASP A 21 7.39 5.36 3.69
CA ASP A 21 8.64 4.77 3.21
C ASP A 21 8.71 3.26 3.51
N TYR A 22 8.25 2.84 4.70
CA TYR A 22 8.13 1.42 5.04
C TYR A 22 7.19 0.68 4.08
N LEU A 23 6.02 1.24 3.76
CA LEU A 23 5.04 0.60 2.87
C LEU A 23 5.54 0.50 1.43
N GLU A 24 6.26 1.51 0.94
CA GLU A 24 6.91 1.46 -0.37
C GLU A 24 7.98 0.37 -0.43
N LYS A 25 8.85 0.29 0.58
CA LYS A 25 9.86 -0.78 0.70
C LYS A 25 9.22 -2.16 0.81
N LEU A 26 8.15 -2.29 1.59
CA LEU A 26 7.39 -3.53 1.72
C LEU A 26 6.80 -3.97 0.38
N ALA A 27 6.24 -3.03 -0.40
CA ALA A 27 5.67 -3.28 -1.71
C ALA A 27 6.73 -3.80 -2.68
N GLN A 28 7.88 -3.12 -2.77
CA GLN A 28 8.99 -3.52 -3.65
C GLN A 28 9.58 -4.89 -3.28
N ALA A 29 9.84 -5.13 -1.99
CA ALA A 29 10.35 -6.41 -1.51
C ALA A 29 9.34 -7.56 -1.77
N SER A 30 8.05 -7.26 -1.62
CA SER A 30 6.98 -8.22 -1.89
C SER A 30 6.86 -8.53 -3.38
N ALA A 31 6.93 -7.53 -4.25
CA ALA A 31 6.96 -7.72 -5.69
C ALA A 31 8.16 -8.58 -6.13
N ALA A 32 9.37 -8.30 -5.63
CA ALA A 32 10.54 -9.12 -5.91
C ALA A 32 10.37 -10.58 -5.47
N THR A 33 9.73 -10.80 -4.33
CA THR A 33 9.40 -12.16 -3.85
C THR A 33 8.40 -12.85 -4.76
N VAL A 34 7.34 -12.16 -5.18
CA VAL A 34 6.32 -12.69 -6.10
C VAL A 34 6.94 -13.03 -7.45
N ILE A 35 7.79 -12.16 -8.01
CA ILE A 35 8.53 -12.42 -9.26
C ILE A 35 9.41 -13.66 -9.15
N LYS A 36 10.14 -13.80 -8.05
CA LYS A 36 11.03 -14.95 -7.82
C LYS A 36 10.28 -16.26 -7.61
N THR A 37 9.18 -16.22 -6.86
CA THR A 37 8.45 -17.43 -6.44
C THR A 37 7.30 -17.79 -7.36
N GLN A 38 6.86 -16.87 -8.21
CA GLN A 38 5.65 -16.95 -9.04
C GLN A 38 4.38 -17.21 -8.21
N LYS A 39 4.42 -16.97 -6.90
CA LYS A 39 3.29 -17.15 -5.98
C LYS A 39 2.75 -15.79 -5.55
N PRO A 40 1.41 -15.59 -5.55
CA PRO A 40 0.82 -14.37 -5.02
C PRO A 40 1.18 -14.16 -3.55
N LYS A 41 1.36 -12.90 -3.16
CA LYS A 41 1.59 -12.51 -1.78
C LYS A 41 0.46 -11.63 -1.28
N ILE A 42 -0.12 -12.01 -0.15
CA ILE A 42 -1.17 -11.25 0.54
C ILE A 42 -0.48 -10.41 1.61
N LEU A 43 -0.73 -9.11 1.61
CA LEU A 43 -0.25 -8.20 2.64
C LEU A 43 -1.27 -8.11 3.78
N GLU A 44 -0.82 -7.59 4.92
CA GLU A 44 -1.70 -7.30 6.05
C GLU A 44 -2.78 -6.28 5.66
N ALA A 45 -3.91 -6.32 6.37
CA ALA A 45 -4.97 -5.34 6.16
C ALA A 45 -4.50 -3.95 6.60
N MET A 46 -4.87 -2.93 5.82
CA MET A 46 -4.37 -1.57 6.02
C MET A 46 -5.41 -0.54 5.55
N SER A 47 -5.23 0.71 5.96
CA SER A 47 -6.14 1.79 5.62
C SER A 47 -6.22 2.03 4.10
N ALA A 48 -7.29 2.67 3.63
CA ALA A 48 -7.44 2.97 2.20
C ALA A 48 -6.27 3.81 1.64
N TYR A 49 -5.71 4.71 2.47
CA TYR A 49 -4.56 5.52 2.11
C TYR A 49 -3.30 4.66 1.92
N GLU A 50 -3.00 3.78 2.87
CA GLU A 50 -1.84 2.87 2.79
C GLU A 50 -1.96 1.90 1.61
N ARG A 51 -3.17 1.37 1.33
CA ARG A 51 -3.39 0.54 0.14
C ARG A 51 -3.08 1.30 -1.14
N ARG A 52 -3.52 2.57 -1.22
CA ARG A 52 -3.22 3.44 -2.37
C ARG A 52 -1.71 3.63 -2.55
N VAL A 53 -0.95 3.79 -1.48
CA VAL A 53 0.52 3.92 -1.54
C VAL A 53 1.13 2.67 -2.17
N ILE A 54 0.71 1.47 -1.76
CA ILE A 54 1.21 0.22 -2.34
C ILE A 54 0.82 0.08 -3.82
N HIS A 55 -0.43 0.41 -4.16
CA HIS A 55 -0.90 0.39 -5.54
C HIS A 55 -0.08 1.34 -6.44
N LEU A 56 0.22 2.55 -5.97
CA LEU A 56 1.03 3.52 -6.70
C LEU A 56 2.50 3.10 -6.79
N ALA A 57 3.07 2.58 -5.70
CA ALA A 57 4.46 2.12 -5.66
C ALA A 57 4.77 1.00 -6.67
N LEU A 58 3.75 0.23 -7.06
CA LEU A 58 3.87 -0.87 -8.02
C LEU A 58 3.14 -0.60 -9.35
N ALA A 59 2.57 0.58 -9.56
CA ALA A 59 1.76 0.90 -10.75
C ALA A 59 2.57 0.77 -12.06
N ASP A 60 3.83 1.23 -12.04
CA ASP A 60 4.73 1.19 -13.20
C ASP A 60 5.52 -0.13 -13.30
N ASN A 61 5.29 -1.08 -12.39
CA ASN A 61 5.97 -2.36 -12.43
C ASN A 61 5.35 -3.27 -13.50
N GLY A 62 6.09 -3.53 -14.58
CA GLY A 62 5.62 -4.37 -15.69
C GLY A 62 5.43 -5.86 -15.36
N ALA A 63 6.02 -6.36 -14.27
CA ALA A 63 6.04 -7.79 -13.95
C ALA A 63 4.95 -8.24 -12.95
N VAL A 64 4.39 -7.31 -12.16
CA VAL A 64 3.39 -7.62 -11.14
C VAL A 64 2.16 -6.74 -11.27
N ALA A 65 1.05 -7.22 -10.73
CA ALA A 65 -0.19 -6.49 -10.57
C ALA A 65 -0.64 -6.53 -9.10
N THR A 66 -1.41 -5.54 -8.71
CA THR A 66 -1.93 -5.39 -7.35
C THR A 66 -3.46 -5.33 -7.36
N GLU A 67 -4.11 -6.01 -6.42
CA GLU A 67 -5.56 -5.94 -6.24
C GLU A 67 -5.93 -5.78 -4.76
N SER A 68 -7.02 -5.09 -4.47
CA SER A 68 -7.54 -4.94 -3.11
C SER A 68 -8.68 -5.95 -2.88
N ASP A 69 -8.48 -6.91 -1.99
CA ASP A 69 -9.44 -7.96 -1.62
C ASP A 69 -10.01 -7.75 -0.20
N GLY A 70 -11.26 -8.16 0.02
CA GLY A 70 -11.96 -8.01 1.30
C GLY A 70 -12.71 -6.68 1.49
N GLU A 71 -13.28 -6.51 2.68
CA GLU A 71 -14.18 -5.39 3.02
C GLU A 71 -13.79 -4.70 4.33
N GLY A 72 -14.07 -3.40 4.42
CA GLY A 72 -13.81 -2.59 5.62
C GLY A 72 -12.38 -2.70 6.13
N GLU A 73 -12.23 -2.97 7.42
CA GLU A 73 -10.94 -3.13 8.11
C GLU A 73 -10.19 -4.41 7.73
N LYS A 74 -10.86 -5.37 7.09
CA LYS A 74 -10.23 -6.62 6.63
C LYS A 74 -9.70 -6.49 5.20
N ARG A 75 -9.87 -5.33 4.57
CA ARG A 75 -9.46 -5.10 3.19
C ARG A 75 -7.95 -5.02 3.08
N ARG A 76 -7.38 -5.85 2.22
CA ARG A 76 -5.93 -6.10 2.09
C ARG A 76 -5.50 -6.02 0.63
N VAL A 77 -4.20 -5.87 0.40
CA VAL A 77 -3.62 -5.86 -0.95
C VAL A 77 -3.02 -7.22 -1.26
N ILE A 78 -3.34 -7.74 -2.44
CA ILE A 78 -2.74 -8.94 -3.02
C ILE A 78 -1.83 -8.49 -4.15
N ILE A 79 -0.58 -8.95 -4.14
CA ILE A 79 0.41 -8.74 -5.20
C ILE A 79 0.57 -10.07 -5.93
N LYS A 80 0.40 -10.06 -7.25
CA LYS A 80 0.48 -11.24 -8.11
C LYS A 80 1.27 -10.94 -9.38
N ILE A 81 1.71 -11.99 -10.07
CA ILE A 81 2.34 -11.82 -11.39
C ILE A 81 1.32 -11.25 -12.36
N LYS A 82 1.77 -10.32 -13.19
CA LYS A 82 0.98 -9.80 -14.28
C LYS A 82 0.94 -10.89 -15.36
N SER A 83 -0.17 -11.60 -15.44
CA SER A 83 -0.48 -12.46 -16.58
C SER A 83 -0.84 -11.56 -17.77
N GLU A 84 -0.26 -11.86 -18.93
CA GLU A 84 -0.62 -11.25 -20.23
C GLU A 84 -2.09 -11.48 -20.58
#